data_AF-A0A4P6BN20-F1
#
_entry.id   AF-A0A4P6BN20-F1
#
_cell.length_a   1.000
_cell.length_b   1.000
_cell.length_c   1.000
_cell.angle_alpha   90.00
_cell.angle_beta   90.00
_cell.angle_gamma   90.00
#
_symmetry.space_group_name_H-M   'P 1'
#
loop_
_entity.id
_entity.type
_entity.pdbx_description
1 polymer ?
#
loop_
_entity_poly.entity_id
_entity_poly.type
_entity_poly.pdbx_seq_one_letter_code
_entity_poly.pdbx_strand_id
1 'polypeptide(L)'
;MEFVKIKLLSDFVDYYDHWFDLEGITFNRFSYSGMKRGEALKYLSSLGLRVPIFGRVKDLPRLIDNYPQVADVVIYLDETAHRGEGKIKMPLMDALEKYPDHLAIEYIQVLPAFAGYSWRYLQVGDKRFWLQYFSSNDWRSNCGQVEIKILSKEKDGYHPTIKYPLFAIDFLPAGHLYAVDFNIAPQLNGIGIEDILSSREAAEAIKKAVVHFSC
;
A
#
# COMPACT_ATOMS: atom_id res chain seq x y z
N MET A 1 25.16 22.34 -14.46
CA MET A 1 23.80 21.83 -14.69
C MET A 1 22.89 22.59 -13.76
N GLU A 2 21.87 23.24 -14.32
CA GLU A 2 20.86 23.91 -13.51
C GLU A 2 20.10 22.84 -12.71
N PHE A 3 19.98 23.04 -11.39
CA PHE A 3 19.24 22.10 -10.54
C PHE A 3 17.76 22.19 -10.93
N VAL A 4 17.19 21.08 -11.41
CA VAL A 4 15.75 21.01 -11.68
C VAL A 4 15.01 21.18 -10.35
N LYS A 5 14.26 22.28 -10.23
CA LYS A 5 13.43 22.56 -9.06
C LYS A 5 12.18 21.69 -9.08
N ILE A 6 11.80 21.14 -7.93
CA ILE A 6 10.64 20.27 -7.76
C ILE A 6 9.72 20.84 -6.69
N LYS A 7 8.47 21.11 -7.07
CA LYS A 7 7.41 21.58 -6.18
C LYS A 7 6.56 20.41 -5.69
N LEU A 8 6.44 20.24 -4.37
CA LEU A 8 5.51 19.27 -3.77
C LEU A 8 4.10 19.88 -3.65
N LEU A 9 3.09 19.13 -4.10
CA LEU A 9 1.68 19.39 -3.79
C LEU A 9 1.13 18.20 -3.02
N SER A 10 0.58 18.45 -1.82
CA SER A 10 0.12 17.41 -0.89
C SER A 10 -1.01 17.94 0.01
N ASP A 11 -1.90 17.05 0.46
CA ASP A 11 -2.97 17.30 1.43
C ASP A 11 -2.61 16.88 2.87
N PHE A 12 -1.43 16.29 3.06
CA PHE A 12 -0.83 16.01 4.36
C PHE A 12 0.63 16.45 4.42
N VAL A 13 1.16 16.58 5.63
CA VAL A 13 2.56 16.95 5.89
C VAL A 13 3.35 15.70 6.30
N ASP A 14 4.54 15.57 5.74
CA ASP A 14 5.52 14.54 6.07
C ASP A 14 6.85 15.15 6.52
N TYR A 15 7.72 14.37 7.16
CA TYR A 15 8.93 14.88 7.83
C TYR A 15 9.97 15.49 6.87
N TYR A 16 9.83 15.24 5.56
CA TYR A 16 10.76 15.68 4.53
C TYR A 16 10.24 16.85 3.66
N ASP A 17 8.98 17.25 3.81
CA ASP A 17 8.29 18.16 2.88
C ASP A 17 8.97 19.53 2.74
N HIS A 18 9.53 20.03 3.84
CA HIS A 18 10.18 21.34 3.89
C HIS A 18 11.45 21.46 3.03
N TRP A 19 11.95 20.34 2.49
CA TRP A 19 13.08 20.34 1.55
C TRP A 19 12.65 20.43 0.08
N PHE A 20 11.35 20.48 -0.23
CA PHE A 20 10.87 20.73 -1.58
C PHE A 20 10.95 22.20 -1.97
N ASP A 21 11.04 22.47 -3.27
CA ASP A 21 11.07 23.82 -3.81
C ASP A 21 9.66 24.41 -3.86
N LEU A 22 9.55 25.74 -3.93
CA LEU A 22 8.25 26.41 -4.04
C LEU A 22 7.71 26.44 -5.49
N GLU A 23 8.55 26.14 -6.46
CA GLU A 23 8.29 26.21 -7.91
C GLU A 23 9.00 25.07 -8.66
N GLY A 24 8.69 24.90 -9.95
CA GLY A 24 9.30 23.91 -10.83
C GLY A 24 8.38 22.74 -11.18
N ILE A 25 8.96 21.57 -11.51
CA ILE A 25 8.19 20.37 -11.87
C ILE A 25 7.36 19.94 -10.66
N THR A 26 6.08 19.67 -10.89
CA THR A 26 5.16 19.31 -9.81
C THR A 26 5.24 17.83 -9.48
N PHE A 27 5.49 17.51 -8.22
CA PHE A 27 5.28 16.19 -7.64
C PHE A 27 3.98 16.20 -6.83
N ASN A 28 2.96 15.52 -7.33
CA ASN A 28 1.66 15.40 -6.67
C ASN A 28 1.66 14.19 -5.73
N ARG A 29 1.41 14.41 -4.45
CA ARG A 29 1.34 13.39 -3.41
C ARG A 29 0.11 13.64 -2.54
N PHE A 30 -1.06 13.21 -3.03
CA PHE A 30 -2.31 13.38 -2.29
C PHE A 30 -2.77 12.05 -1.67
N SER A 31 -3.38 12.08 -0.49
CA SER A 31 -3.89 10.88 0.18
C SER A 31 -4.93 10.14 -0.65
N TYR A 32 -5.70 10.88 -1.47
CA TYR A 32 -6.68 10.38 -2.43
C TYR A 32 -6.12 10.14 -3.84
N SER A 33 -4.83 10.40 -4.06
CA SER A 33 -4.20 10.08 -5.35
C SER A 33 -3.85 8.60 -5.41
N GLY A 34 -4.18 7.96 -6.52
CA GLY A 34 -3.90 6.54 -6.73
C GLY A 34 -5.00 5.84 -7.48
N MET A 35 -4.80 4.53 -7.63
CA MET A 35 -5.77 3.63 -8.23
C MET A 35 -6.86 3.30 -7.22
N LYS A 36 -8.10 3.11 -7.68
CA LYS A 36 -9.13 2.50 -6.84
C LYS A 36 -8.69 1.08 -6.45
N ARG A 37 -9.19 0.55 -5.34
CA ARG A 37 -8.73 -0.74 -4.80
C ARG A 37 -8.74 -1.87 -5.84
N GLY A 38 -9.81 -2.02 -6.60
CA GLY A 38 -9.90 -3.05 -7.64
C GLY A 38 -8.91 -2.85 -8.79
N GLU A 39 -8.62 -1.60 -9.16
CA GLU A 39 -7.62 -1.25 -10.17
C GLU A 39 -6.19 -1.50 -9.66
N ALA A 40 -5.92 -1.16 -8.40
CA ALA A 40 -4.64 -1.43 -7.74
C ALA A 40 -4.31 -2.93 -7.73
N LEU A 41 -5.28 -3.79 -7.39
CA LEU A 41 -5.09 -5.24 -7.41
C LEU A 41 -4.85 -5.78 -8.83
N LYS A 42 -5.57 -5.27 -9.84
CA LYS A 42 -5.32 -5.60 -11.25
C LYS A 42 -3.93 -5.17 -11.68
N TYR A 43 -3.51 -3.97 -11.31
CA TYR A 43 -2.18 -3.45 -11.60
C TYR A 43 -1.10 -4.32 -10.97
N LEU A 44 -1.18 -4.62 -9.67
CA LEU A 44 -0.24 -5.52 -8.98
C LEU A 44 -0.18 -6.90 -9.64
N SER A 45 -1.34 -7.47 -10.00
CA SER A 45 -1.40 -8.72 -10.75
C SER A 45 -0.72 -8.64 -12.12
N SER A 46 -0.89 -7.53 -12.84
CA SER A 46 -0.23 -7.29 -14.14
C SER A 46 1.29 -7.18 -14.04
N LEU A 47 1.82 -6.85 -12.85
CA LEU A 47 3.26 -6.87 -12.55
C LEU A 47 3.79 -8.27 -12.25
N GLY A 48 2.94 -9.31 -12.32
CA GLY A 48 3.28 -10.68 -11.97
C GLY A 48 3.25 -10.96 -10.46
N LEU A 49 2.74 -10.03 -9.65
CA LEU A 49 2.57 -10.26 -8.21
C LEU A 49 1.31 -11.09 -7.96
N ARG A 50 1.38 -11.98 -6.97
CA ARG A 50 0.20 -12.71 -6.52
C ARG A 50 -0.69 -11.77 -5.73
N VAL A 51 -1.98 -11.78 -6.00
CA VAL A 51 -3.01 -11.01 -5.27
C VAL A 51 -4.08 -11.97 -4.74
N PRO A 52 -4.79 -11.65 -3.66
CA PRO A 52 -5.93 -12.44 -3.21
C PRO A 52 -7.00 -12.52 -4.29
N ILE A 53 -7.91 -13.50 -4.19
CA ILE A 53 -9.11 -13.51 -5.04
C ILE A 53 -9.91 -12.24 -4.77
N PHE A 54 -10.33 -11.52 -5.80
CA PHE A 54 -11.07 -10.28 -5.64
C PHE A 54 -12.12 -10.10 -6.74
N GLY A 55 -13.19 -9.37 -6.41
CA GLY A 55 -14.29 -9.10 -7.33
C GLY A 55 -15.47 -8.46 -6.61
N ARG A 56 -16.59 -8.34 -7.31
CA ARG A 56 -17.86 -8.02 -6.66
C ARG A 56 -18.27 -9.23 -5.82
N VAL A 57 -18.85 -9.00 -4.64
CA VAL A 57 -19.23 -10.10 -3.73
C VAL A 57 -20.07 -11.16 -4.43
N LYS A 58 -21.05 -10.77 -5.25
CA LYS A 58 -21.91 -11.68 -6.03
C LYS A 58 -21.17 -12.56 -7.05
N ASP A 59 -19.98 -12.14 -7.49
CA ASP A 59 -19.18 -12.87 -8.46
C ASP A 59 -18.16 -13.81 -7.79
N LEU A 60 -17.87 -13.61 -6.50
CA LEU A 60 -16.89 -14.41 -5.74
C LEU A 60 -17.21 -15.91 -5.70
N PRO A 61 -18.45 -16.38 -5.51
CA PRO A 61 -18.73 -17.83 -5.46
C PRO A 61 -18.23 -18.58 -6.69
N ARG A 62 -18.39 -17.99 -7.88
CA ARG A 62 -17.90 -18.58 -9.14
C ARG A 62 -16.38 -18.64 -9.21
N LEU A 63 -15.70 -17.71 -8.53
CA LEU A 63 -14.25 -17.71 -8.40
C LEU A 63 -13.79 -18.74 -7.36
N ILE A 64 -14.64 -19.05 -6.37
CA ILE A 64 -14.39 -19.95 -5.23
C ILE A 64 -14.68 -21.41 -5.53
N ASP A 65 -15.50 -21.73 -6.54
CA ASP A 65 -15.63 -23.13 -7.01
C ASP A 65 -14.27 -23.74 -7.41
N ASN A 66 -13.29 -22.89 -7.73
CA ASN A 66 -11.90 -23.29 -7.98
C ASN A 66 -10.99 -23.29 -6.73
N TYR A 67 -11.46 -22.74 -5.60
CA TYR A 67 -10.73 -22.50 -4.36
C TYR A 67 -11.68 -22.55 -3.13
N PRO A 68 -12.11 -23.74 -2.67
CA PRO A 68 -13.16 -23.92 -1.65
C PRO A 68 -12.81 -23.44 -0.22
N GLN A 69 -11.74 -22.67 -0.08
CA GLN A 69 -11.09 -22.30 1.18
C GLN A 69 -11.50 -20.90 1.66
N VAL A 70 -12.24 -20.14 0.84
CA VAL A 70 -12.66 -18.78 1.17
C VAL A 70 -13.85 -18.82 2.14
N ALA A 71 -13.53 -18.76 3.44
CA ALA A 71 -14.53 -18.67 4.50
C ALA A 71 -14.96 -17.21 4.76
N ASP A 72 -13.98 -16.31 4.84
CA ASP A 72 -14.16 -14.89 5.14
C ASP A 72 -13.71 -14.01 3.97
N VAL A 73 -14.35 -12.85 3.85
CA VAL A 73 -13.99 -11.80 2.89
C VAL A 73 -13.83 -10.46 3.59
N VAL A 74 -13.02 -9.58 2.99
CA VAL A 74 -12.93 -8.17 3.36
C VAL A 74 -13.68 -7.36 2.31
N ILE A 75 -14.76 -6.71 2.74
CA ILE A 75 -15.63 -5.89 1.90
C ILE A 75 -15.20 -4.43 2.03
N TYR A 76 -15.18 -3.74 0.90
CA TYR A 76 -14.95 -2.31 0.81
C TYR A 76 -16.29 -1.61 0.63
N LEU A 77 -16.77 -0.97 1.70
CA LEU A 77 -18.00 -0.17 1.72
C LEU A 77 -17.83 1.12 0.91
N ASP A 78 -16.60 1.62 0.82
CA ASP A 78 -16.20 2.70 -0.06
C ASP A 78 -14.85 2.32 -0.69
N GLU A 79 -14.83 2.19 -2.02
CA GLU A 79 -13.62 1.84 -2.77
C GLU A 79 -12.58 2.98 -2.80
N THR A 80 -12.96 4.19 -2.37
CA THR A 80 -12.12 5.39 -2.28
C THR A 80 -11.69 5.75 -0.86
N ALA A 81 -12.19 5.04 0.17
CA ALA A 81 -11.80 5.29 1.55
C ALA A 81 -10.35 4.83 1.82
N HIS A 82 -9.61 5.67 2.56
CA HIS A 82 -8.22 5.42 2.95
C HIS A 82 -8.10 4.97 4.42
N ARG A 83 -6.92 4.48 4.82
CA ARG A 83 -6.56 4.13 6.23
C ARG A 83 -7.38 3.02 6.90
N GLY A 84 -8.05 2.17 6.12
CA GLY A 84 -8.79 1.02 6.67
C GLY A 84 -10.19 1.37 7.17
N GLU A 85 -10.62 2.62 6.99
CA GLU A 85 -12.02 3.02 7.10
C GLU A 85 -12.84 2.39 5.97
N GLY A 86 -14.13 2.13 6.23
CA GLY A 86 -15.01 1.53 5.24
C GLY A 86 -14.67 0.08 4.87
N LYS A 87 -13.89 -0.65 5.71
CA LYS A 87 -13.63 -2.07 5.51
C LYS A 87 -14.29 -2.92 6.59
N ILE A 88 -14.96 -3.98 6.18
CA ILE A 88 -15.55 -4.96 7.10
C ILE A 88 -15.10 -6.36 6.72
N LYS A 89 -14.75 -7.16 7.73
CA LYS A 89 -14.46 -8.58 7.58
C LYS A 89 -15.70 -9.37 7.98
N MET A 90 -16.17 -10.27 7.12
CA MET A 90 -17.29 -11.16 7.44
C MET A 90 -17.29 -12.43 6.59
N PRO A 91 -18.08 -13.45 6.97
CA PRO A 91 -18.28 -14.63 6.14
C PRO A 91 -18.83 -14.25 4.76
N LEU A 92 -18.42 -15.00 3.72
CA LEU A 92 -18.88 -14.73 2.36
C LEU A 92 -20.42 -14.82 2.23
N MET A 93 -21.06 -15.77 2.92
CA MET A 93 -22.51 -15.93 2.86
C MET A 93 -23.24 -14.68 3.35
N ASP A 94 -22.81 -14.12 4.47
CA ASP A 94 -23.34 -12.87 4.99
C ASP A 94 -23.08 -11.69 4.03
N ALA A 95 -21.91 -11.69 3.38
CA ALA A 95 -21.55 -10.67 2.41
C ALA A 95 -22.48 -10.70 1.19
N LEU A 96 -22.81 -11.90 0.69
CA LEU A 96 -23.70 -12.09 -0.47
C LEU A 96 -25.10 -11.53 -0.21
N GLU A 97 -25.60 -11.67 1.01
CA GLU A 97 -26.90 -11.14 1.41
C GLU A 97 -26.89 -9.63 1.58
N LYS A 98 -25.85 -9.09 2.23
CA LYS A 98 -25.84 -7.68 2.68
C LYS A 98 -25.18 -6.71 1.69
N TYR A 99 -24.19 -7.17 0.93
CA TYR A 99 -23.31 -6.31 0.11
C TYR A 99 -22.97 -6.91 -1.27
N PRO A 100 -23.92 -7.46 -2.04
CA PRO A 100 -23.64 -8.23 -3.26
C PRO A 100 -22.87 -7.44 -4.34
N ASP A 101 -23.09 -6.12 -4.43
CA ASP A 101 -22.49 -5.25 -5.43
C ASP A 101 -21.21 -4.54 -4.95
N HIS A 102 -20.77 -4.77 -3.72
CA HIS A 102 -19.54 -4.16 -3.21
C HIS A 102 -18.31 -4.91 -3.68
N LEU A 103 -17.17 -4.21 -3.76
CA LEU A 103 -15.89 -4.85 -3.97
C LEU A 103 -15.52 -5.63 -2.71
N ALA A 104 -15.05 -6.86 -2.90
CA ALA A 104 -14.51 -7.67 -1.83
C ALA A 104 -13.25 -8.40 -2.29
N ILE A 105 -12.40 -8.71 -1.31
CA ILE A 105 -11.24 -9.56 -1.47
C ILE A 105 -11.33 -10.73 -0.50
N GLU A 106 -10.75 -11.86 -0.87
CA GLU A 106 -10.50 -12.98 0.03
C GLU A 106 -9.74 -12.51 1.27
N TYR A 107 -10.23 -12.91 2.44
CA TYR A 107 -9.49 -12.71 3.67
C TYR A 107 -8.47 -13.84 3.85
N ILE A 108 -7.18 -13.49 3.80
CA ILE A 108 -6.08 -14.42 3.99
C ILE A 108 -5.60 -14.33 5.45
N GLN A 109 -5.84 -15.37 6.22
CA GLN A 109 -5.43 -15.45 7.62
C GLN A 109 -3.91 -15.77 7.70
N VAL A 110 -3.13 -14.84 8.28
CA VAL A 110 -1.67 -15.02 8.48
C VAL A 110 -1.34 -15.49 9.90
N LEU A 111 -2.01 -14.92 10.90
CA LEU A 111 -1.82 -15.21 12.33
C LEU A 111 -3.12 -15.75 12.97
N PRO A 112 -3.14 -16.18 14.25
CA PRO A 112 -4.39 -16.49 14.94
C PRO A 112 -5.40 -15.33 14.94
N ALA A 113 -6.66 -15.64 15.23
CA ALA A 113 -7.74 -14.65 15.24
C ALA A 113 -7.41 -13.44 16.14
N PHE A 114 -7.77 -12.24 15.68
CA PHE A 114 -7.55 -10.93 16.34
C PHE A 114 -6.13 -10.35 16.33
N ALA A 115 -5.21 -10.94 15.56
CA ALA A 115 -3.91 -10.33 15.26
C ALA A 115 -3.78 -10.00 13.77
N GLY A 116 -3.07 -8.92 13.48
CA GLY A 116 -2.82 -8.40 12.13
C GLY A 116 -1.34 -8.48 11.83
N TYR A 117 -0.98 -8.97 10.64
CA TYR A 117 0.43 -9.05 10.23
C TYR A 117 0.55 -8.81 8.73
N SER A 118 1.45 -7.91 8.36
CA SER A 118 1.77 -7.64 6.97
C SER A 118 3.20 -7.18 6.81
N TRP A 119 3.74 -7.33 5.60
CA TRP A 119 4.97 -6.69 5.18
C TRP A 119 4.65 -5.52 4.28
N ARG A 120 5.49 -4.49 4.30
CA ARG A 120 5.42 -3.35 3.40
C ARG A 120 6.74 -3.24 2.66
N TYR A 121 6.67 -3.35 1.34
CA TYR A 121 7.74 -2.88 0.48
C TYR A 121 7.56 -1.38 0.28
N LEU A 122 8.57 -0.59 0.60
CA LEU A 122 8.53 0.87 0.48
C LEU A 122 9.68 1.33 -0.42
N GLN A 123 9.36 2.15 -1.42
CA GLN A 123 10.36 2.87 -2.21
C GLN A 123 10.23 4.38 -1.99
N VAL A 124 11.34 5.02 -1.61
CA VAL A 124 11.52 6.47 -1.43
C VAL A 124 12.63 6.92 -2.38
N GLY A 125 12.26 7.41 -3.56
CA GLY A 125 13.21 7.66 -4.64
C GLY A 125 13.93 6.36 -5.05
N ASP A 126 15.26 6.34 -4.91
CA ASP A 126 16.11 5.17 -5.16
C ASP A 126 16.34 4.31 -3.91
N LYS A 127 15.75 4.67 -2.75
CA LYS A 127 15.91 3.93 -1.49
C LYS A 127 14.76 2.95 -1.33
N ARG A 128 15.07 1.70 -0.98
CA ARG A 128 14.10 0.60 -0.90
C ARG A 128 14.18 -0.09 0.45
N PHE A 129 13.03 -0.33 1.06
CA PHE A 129 12.92 -0.87 2.41
C PHE A 129 11.85 -1.94 2.48
N TRP A 130 12.08 -2.93 3.35
CA TRP A 130 11.05 -3.84 3.82
C TRP A 130 10.74 -3.51 5.27
N LEU A 131 9.45 -3.32 5.55
CA LEU A 131 8.93 -3.12 6.89
C LEU A 131 7.97 -4.23 7.24
N GLN A 132 7.87 -4.54 8.53
CA GLN A 132 6.86 -5.43 9.10
C GLN A 132 5.91 -4.59 9.94
N TYR A 133 4.62 -4.82 9.76
CA TYR A 133 3.56 -4.28 10.61
C TYR A 133 2.93 -5.43 11.38
N PHE A 134 2.77 -5.24 12.68
CA PHE A 134 2.08 -6.17 13.56
C PHE A 134 1.06 -5.43 14.42
N SER A 135 -0.16 -5.96 14.49
CA SER A 135 -1.17 -5.53 15.45
C SER A 135 -1.55 -6.71 16.35
N SER A 136 -1.54 -6.48 17.67
CA SER A 136 -1.85 -7.51 18.67
C SER A 136 -3.36 -7.67 18.94
N ASN A 137 -4.18 -6.74 18.47
CA ASN A 137 -5.60 -6.65 18.85
C ASN A 137 -6.55 -6.23 17.73
N ASP A 138 -6.08 -6.13 16.48
CA ASP A 138 -6.91 -5.92 15.29
C ASP A 138 -6.42 -6.86 14.17
N TRP A 139 -7.34 -7.34 13.34
CA TRP A 139 -6.98 -8.16 12.19
C TRP A 139 -6.27 -7.37 11.08
N ARG A 140 -6.40 -6.03 11.09
CA ARG A 140 -5.65 -5.09 10.26
C ARG A 140 -4.34 -4.76 10.96
N SER A 141 -3.23 -5.05 10.29
CA SER A 141 -1.87 -4.84 10.84
C SER A 141 -1.53 -3.38 11.17
N ASN A 142 -2.30 -2.41 10.64
CA ASN A 142 -2.11 -0.99 10.85
C ASN A 142 -3.18 -0.34 11.76
N CYS A 143 -3.99 -1.13 12.46
CA CYS A 143 -5.01 -0.64 13.39
C CYS A 143 -4.78 -1.19 14.80
N GLY A 144 -5.24 -0.46 15.83
CA GLY A 144 -5.10 -0.89 17.22
C GLY A 144 -3.69 -0.64 17.79
N GLN A 145 -3.14 -1.63 18.48
CA GLN A 145 -1.79 -1.58 19.05
C GLN A 145 -0.76 -2.05 18.03
N VAL A 146 -0.21 -1.10 17.28
CA VAL A 146 0.68 -1.37 16.15
C VAL A 146 2.15 -1.31 16.54
N GLU A 147 2.91 -2.33 16.17
CA GLU A 147 4.37 -2.36 16.18
C GLU A 147 4.89 -2.40 14.74
N ILE A 148 5.86 -1.53 14.42
CA ILE A 148 6.49 -1.47 13.10
C ILE A 148 7.97 -1.78 13.26
N LYS A 149 8.49 -2.67 12.40
CA LYS A 149 9.92 -3.01 12.36
C LYS A 149 10.46 -2.85 10.95
N ILE A 150 11.61 -2.20 10.81
CA ILE A 150 12.36 -2.24 9.56
C ILE A 150 13.06 -3.60 9.49
N LEU A 151 12.70 -4.40 8.50
CA LEU A 151 13.30 -5.72 8.26
C LEU A 151 14.63 -5.59 7.51
N SER A 152 14.67 -4.73 6.49
CA SER A 152 15.88 -4.52 5.70
C SER A 152 15.84 -3.23 4.88
N LYS A 153 17.04 -2.77 4.50
CA LYS A 153 17.27 -1.80 3.43
C LYS A 153 17.90 -2.55 2.26
N GLU A 154 17.25 -2.54 1.10
CA GLU A 154 17.84 -3.12 -0.11
C GLU A 154 18.92 -2.20 -0.69
N LYS A 155 19.69 -2.71 -1.65
CA LYS A 155 20.61 -1.88 -2.43
C LYS A 155 19.85 -0.75 -3.11
N ASP A 156 20.43 0.44 -3.08
CA ASP A 156 19.88 1.60 -3.80
C ASP A 156 19.64 1.29 -5.28
N GLY A 157 18.51 1.76 -5.79
CA GLY A 157 18.03 1.54 -7.14
C GLY A 157 16.52 1.63 -7.22
N TYR A 158 16.01 1.86 -8.43
CA TYR A 158 14.57 1.91 -8.67
C TYR A 158 14.00 0.52 -8.91
N HIS A 159 12.74 0.32 -8.53
CA HIS A 159 11.95 -0.83 -8.95
C HIS A 159 11.98 -0.93 -10.49
N PRO A 160 12.24 -2.13 -11.06
CA PRO A 160 12.44 -2.27 -12.49
C PRO A 160 11.23 -1.86 -13.32
N THR A 161 10.02 -2.10 -12.81
CA THR A 161 8.76 -1.90 -13.54
C THR A 161 7.89 -0.76 -13.02
N ILE A 162 8.04 -0.33 -11.76
CA ILE A 162 7.15 0.66 -11.14
C ILE A 162 7.84 2.01 -11.21
N LYS A 163 7.23 2.96 -11.94
CA LYS A 163 7.81 4.29 -12.24
C LYS A 163 7.17 5.39 -11.39
N TYR A 164 7.05 5.15 -10.09
CA TYR A 164 6.61 6.16 -9.12
C TYR A 164 7.80 6.61 -8.26
N PRO A 165 7.98 7.92 -8.03
CA PRO A 165 9.04 8.46 -7.17
C PRO A 165 8.93 7.99 -5.72
N LEU A 166 7.72 7.70 -5.26
CA LEU A 166 7.40 7.26 -3.91
C LEU A 166 6.24 6.27 -4.03
N PHE A 167 6.38 5.08 -3.47
CA PHE A 167 5.25 4.15 -3.36
C PHE A 167 5.49 3.09 -2.28
N ALA A 168 4.40 2.45 -1.87
CA ALA A 168 4.42 1.27 -1.02
C ALA A 168 3.52 0.16 -1.59
N ILE A 169 3.93 -1.09 -1.40
CA ILE A 169 3.10 -2.28 -1.63
C ILE A 169 2.99 -3.02 -0.30
N ASP A 170 1.75 -3.30 0.12
CA ASP A 170 1.50 -4.11 1.31
C ASP A 170 1.28 -5.56 0.92
N PHE A 171 1.88 -6.47 1.69
CA PHE A 171 1.88 -7.89 1.45
C PHE A 171 1.44 -8.71 2.66
N LEU A 172 0.74 -9.82 2.41
CA LEU A 172 0.42 -10.85 3.39
C LEU A 172 1.32 -12.09 3.14
N PRO A 173 2.18 -12.48 4.09
CA PRO A 173 3.06 -13.65 3.95
C PRO A 173 2.36 -14.93 4.46
N ALA A 174 1.49 -15.52 3.66
CA ALA A 174 0.70 -16.72 4.00
C ALA A 174 1.03 -17.89 3.06
N GLY A 175 2.15 -18.58 3.30
CA GLY A 175 2.71 -19.62 2.41
C GLY A 175 3.25 -19.08 1.08
N HIS A 176 2.67 -18.00 0.58
CA HIS A 176 3.13 -17.15 -0.50
C HIS A 176 3.00 -15.68 -0.10
N LEU A 177 3.62 -14.79 -0.85
CA LEU A 177 3.55 -13.35 -0.61
C LEU A 177 2.44 -12.74 -1.48
N TYR A 178 1.32 -12.37 -0.87
CA TYR A 178 0.15 -11.79 -1.56
C TYR A 178 0.16 -10.27 -1.45
N ALA A 179 0.22 -9.56 -2.57
CA ALA A 179 0.08 -8.11 -2.61
C ALA A 179 -1.39 -7.71 -2.43
N VAL A 180 -1.67 -6.85 -1.45
CA VAL A 180 -3.04 -6.48 -1.04
C VAL A 180 -3.34 -4.99 -1.11
N ASP A 181 -2.30 -4.16 -1.18
CA ASP A 181 -2.42 -2.72 -1.32
C ASP A 181 -1.30 -2.14 -2.17
N PHE A 182 -1.61 -1.03 -2.87
CA PHE A 182 -0.64 -0.22 -3.59
C PHE A 182 -0.93 1.25 -3.31
N ASN A 183 0.04 1.94 -2.70
CA ASN A 183 -0.08 3.34 -2.31
C ASN A 183 1.03 4.15 -2.96
N ILE A 184 0.69 5.19 -3.74
CA ILE A 184 1.66 6.09 -4.40
C ILE A 184 1.96 7.36 -3.58
N ALA A 185 1.29 7.52 -2.45
CA ALA A 185 1.46 8.60 -1.50
C ALA A 185 1.53 8.06 -0.05
N PRO A 186 2.41 7.09 0.26
CA PRO A 186 2.59 6.61 1.62
C PRO A 186 3.13 7.74 2.52
N GLN A 187 2.57 7.83 3.72
CA GLN A 187 3.14 8.64 4.79
C GLN A 187 4.35 7.91 5.39
N LEU A 188 5.46 8.61 5.55
CA LEU A 188 6.73 8.07 6.05
C LEU A 188 7.02 8.47 7.51
N ASN A 189 6.40 9.54 8.00
CA ASN A 189 6.49 9.90 9.41
C ASN A 189 5.77 8.86 10.30
N GLY A 190 6.43 8.43 11.37
CA GLY A 190 5.91 7.49 12.37
C GLY A 190 6.05 6.02 12.00
N ILE A 191 6.82 5.68 10.96
CA ILE A 191 7.06 4.28 10.54
C ILE A 191 8.53 3.85 10.73
N GLY A 192 9.35 4.69 11.36
CA GLY A 192 10.76 4.43 11.67
C GLY A 192 11.73 4.71 10.52
N ILE A 193 11.23 5.15 9.36
CA ILE A 193 12.08 5.49 8.21
C ILE A 193 12.84 6.79 8.47
N GLU A 194 12.23 7.72 9.20
CA GLU A 194 12.82 8.97 9.64
C GLU A 194 14.10 8.79 10.48
N ASP A 195 14.27 7.63 11.14
CA ASP A 195 15.44 7.30 11.96
C ASP A 195 16.64 6.82 11.12
N ILE A 196 16.40 6.38 9.87
CA ILE A 196 17.42 5.80 8.99
C ILE A 196 17.65 6.60 7.70
N LEU A 197 16.71 7.46 7.33
CA LEU A 197 16.75 8.29 6.14
C LEU A 197 16.35 9.71 6.54
N SER A 198 17.33 10.61 6.58
CA SER A 198 17.08 11.99 7.01
C SER A 198 16.07 12.70 6.11
N SER A 199 15.42 13.74 6.62
CA SER A 199 14.43 14.54 5.88
C SER A 199 14.97 15.04 4.54
N ARG A 200 16.22 15.49 4.53
CA ARG A 200 16.90 15.97 3.33
C ARG A 200 17.17 14.85 2.32
N GLU A 201 17.70 13.72 2.79
CA GLU A 201 17.99 12.59 1.90
C GLU A 201 16.73 12.01 1.27
N ALA A 202 15.64 11.89 2.04
CA ALA A 202 14.34 11.44 1.54
C ALA A 202 13.83 12.37 0.42
N ALA A 203 13.82 13.69 0.67
CA ALA A 203 13.40 14.66 -0.32
C ALA A 203 14.30 14.64 -1.57
N GLU A 204 15.63 14.62 -1.42
CA GLU A 204 16.56 14.58 -2.54
C GLU A 204 16.41 13.29 -3.38
N ALA A 205 16.18 12.14 -2.74
CA ALA A 205 15.92 10.88 -3.43
C ALA A 205 14.63 10.95 -4.27
N ILE A 206 13.54 11.47 -3.68
CA ILE A 206 12.26 11.64 -4.38
C ILE A 206 12.42 12.63 -5.55
N LYS A 207 13.07 13.78 -5.34
CA LYS A 207 13.30 14.77 -6.40
C LYS A 207 14.07 14.19 -7.59
N LYS A 208 15.14 13.43 -7.33
CA LYS A 208 15.89 12.73 -8.38
C LYS A 208 15.02 11.74 -9.16
N ALA A 209 14.15 11.02 -8.47
CA ALA A 209 13.23 10.07 -9.09
C ALA A 209 12.15 10.77 -9.92
N VAL A 210 11.61 11.91 -9.47
CA VAL A 210 10.68 12.74 -10.25
C VAL A 210 11.31 13.15 -11.58
N VAL A 211 12.55 13.66 -11.56
CA VAL A 211 13.27 14.00 -12.79
C VAL A 211 13.48 12.76 -13.66
N HIS A 212 13.96 11.67 -13.07
CA HIS A 212 14.28 10.43 -13.80
C HIS A 212 13.05 9.82 -14.51
N PHE A 213 11.86 9.92 -13.93
CA PHE A 213 10.63 9.38 -14.54
C PHE A 213 9.83 10.40 -15.36
N SER A 214 10.23 11.68 -15.37
CA SER A 214 9.59 12.73 -16.18
C SER A 214 10.31 13.00 -17.50
N CYS A 215 11.53 12.47 -17.68
CA CYS A 215 12.32 12.53 -18.91
C CYS A 215 12.22 11.20 -19.67
#